data_AF-A0A355SC12-F1
#
_entry.id   AF-A0A355SC12-F1
#
_cell.length_a   1.000
_cell.length_b   1.000
_cell.length_c   1.000
_cell.angle_alpha   90.00
_cell.angle_beta   90.00
_cell.angle_gamma   90.00
#
_symmetry.space_group_name_H-M   'P 1'
#
loop_
_entity.id
_entity.type
_entity.pdbx_description
1 polymer ?
#
loop_
_entity_poly.entity_id
_entity_poly.type
_entity_poly.pdbx_seq_one_letter_code
_entity_poly.pdbx_strand_id
1 'polypeptide(L)'
;MWKLNEKSKNPYQVEHDELHRHIREDKPINNAYYTAESTMTSIIGRMATYSGKELKWDEALNSEISIMPKNYAWDADPGPKIDPETGLYPCPEPGVTKVI
;
A
#
# COMPACT_ATOMS: atom_id res chain seq x y z
N MET A 1 -33.63 0.36 -0.38
CA MET A 1 -32.49 0.36 0.57
C MET A 1 -32.42 -1.03 1.18
N TRP A 2 -31.34 -1.77 0.94
CA TRP A 2 -31.16 -3.10 1.50
C TRP A 2 -30.76 -3.01 2.98
N LYS A 3 -31.34 -3.86 3.84
CA LYS A 3 -30.99 -3.97 5.27
C LYS A 3 -30.85 -5.45 5.62
N LEU A 4 -29.71 -5.81 6.21
CA LEU A 4 -29.48 -7.14 6.78
C LEU A 4 -30.22 -7.24 8.12
N ASN A 5 -31.14 -8.20 8.25
CA ASN A 5 -31.99 -8.39 9.43
C ASN A 5 -31.40 -9.37 10.48
N GLU A 6 -30.17 -9.85 10.28
CA GLU A 6 -29.48 -10.72 11.24
C GLU A 6 -28.51 -9.92 12.12
N LYS A 7 -28.25 -10.42 13.34
CA LYS A 7 -27.10 -9.96 14.15
C LYS A 7 -25.84 -10.27 13.36
N SER A 8 -25.25 -9.23 12.75
CA SER A 8 -23.97 -9.34 12.06
C SER A 8 -22.96 -9.98 13.01
N LYS A 9 -22.38 -11.11 12.60
CA LYS A 9 -21.27 -11.71 13.35
C LYS A 9 -20.11 -10.71 13.36
N ASN A 10 -19.38 -10.65 14.46
CA ASN A 10 -18.21 -9.79 14.54
C ASN A 10 -17.19 -10.26 13.46
N PRO A 11 -16.85 -9.42 12.47
CA PRO A 11 -15.97 -9.84 11.37
C PRO A 11 -14.59 -10.29 11.86
N TYR A 12 -14.05 -9.65 12.90
CA TYR A 12 -12.78 -10.06 13.50
C TYR A 12 -12.85 -11.46 14.11
N GLN A 13 -13.99 -11.80 14.74
CA GLN A 13 -14.18 -13.12 15.32
C GLN A 13 -14.26 -14.19 14.24
N VAL A 14 -14.95 -13.90 13.13
CA VAL A 14 -15.07 -14.82 12.00
C VAL A 14 -13.70 -15.12 11.39
N GLU A 15 -12.88 -14.10 11.13
CA GLU A 15 -11.52 -14.29 10.60
C GLU A 15 -10.64 -15.14 11.53
N HIS A 16 -10.74 -14.93 12.85
CA HIS A 16 -10.03 -15.77 13.81
C HIS A 16 -10.54 -17.20 13.85
N ASP A 17 -11.86 -17.43 13.82
CA ASP A 17 -12.44 -18.78 13.81
C ASP A 17 -12.00 -19.56 12.55
N GLU A 18 -12.00 -18.88 11.41
CA GLU A 18 -11.53 -19.40 10.12
C GLU A 18 -10.04 -19.75 10.16
N LEU A 19 -9.18 -18.84 10.62
CA LEU A 19 -7.75 -19.09 10.79
C LEU A 19 -7.49 -20.32 11.66
N HIS A 20 -8.12 -20.42 12.83
CA HIS A 20 -7.94 -21.56 13.72
C HIS A 20 -8.44 -22.87 13.11
N ARG A 21 -9.57 -22.84 12.38
CA ARG A 21 -10.10 -24.01 11.67
C ARG A 21 -9.10 -24.51 10.64
N HIS A 22 -8.57 -23.64 9.80
CA HIS A 22 -7.63 -23.99 8.75
C HIS A 22 -6.32 -24.58 9.31
N ILE A 23 -5.84 -24.06 10.44
CA ILE A 23 -4.67 -24.61 11.15
C ILE A 23 -4.97 -26.01 11.72
N ARG A 24 -6.12 -26.20 12.38
CA ARG A 24 -6.46 -27.48 13.01
C ARG A 24 -6.80 -28.59 12.02
N GLU A 25 -7.40 -28.23 10.88
CA GLU A 25 -7.80 -29.17 9.83
C GLU A 25 -6.69 -29.42 8.80
N ASP A 26 -5.51 -28.82 8.97
CA ASP A 26 -4.39 -28.87 8.01
C ASP A 26 -4.82 -28.52 6.57
N LYS A 27 -5.69 -27.50 6.46
CA LYS A 27 -6.25 -27.05 5.18
C LYS A 27 -5.57 -25.77 4.72
N PRO A 28 -4.81 -25.78 3.62
CA PRO A 28 -4.18 -24.57 3.12
C PRO A 28 -5.23 -23.56 2.64
N ILE A 29 -5.04 -22.31 3.01
CA ILE A 29 -5.77 -21.15 2.50
C ILE A 29 -4.76 -20.10 2.04
N ASN A 30 -5.00 -19.49 0.88
CA ASN A 30 -4.12 -18.47 0.32
C ASN A 30 -4.89 -17.17 0.08
N ASN A 31 -4.80 -16.26 1.03
CA ASN A 31 -5.34 -14.90 0.91
C ASN A 31 -4.30 -13.87 0.44
N ALA A 32 -3.06 -14.31 0.14
CA ALA A 32 -1.96 -13.42 -0.18
C ALA A 32 -2.21 -12.58 -1.44
N TYR A 33 -2.88 -13.16 -2.45
CA TYR A 33 -3.24 -12.44 -3.68
C TYR A 33 -4.18 -11.27 -3.39
N TYR A 34 -5.24 -11.50 -2.61
CA TYR A 34 -6.19 -10.46 -2.23
C TYR A 34 -5.50 -9.34 -1.42
N THR A 35 -4.62 -9.71 -0.49
CA THR A 35 -3.84 -8.74 0.30
C THR A 35 -2.88 -7.94 -0.58
N ALA A 36 -2.21 -8.59 -1.53
CA ALA A 36 -1.29 -7.94 -2.47
C ALA A 36 -2.04 -6.93 -3.36
N GLU A 37 -3.19 -7.31 -3.91
CA GLU A 37 -4.02 -6.44 -4.74
C GLU A 37 -4.59 -5.25 -3.94
N SER A 38 -5.04 -5.47 -2.70
CA SER A 38 -5.53 -4.40 -1.82
C SER A 38 -4.42 -3.39 -1.47
N THR A 39 -3.21 -3.91 -1.22
CA THR A 39 -2.04 -3.08 -0.94
C THR A 39 -1.65 -2.28 -2.19
N MET A 40 -1.61 -2.92 -3.36
CA MET A 40 -1.30 -2.25 -4.63
C MET A 40 -2.33 -1.18 -4.98
N THR A 41 -3.62 -1.42 -4.71
CA THR A 41 -4.67 -0.40 -4.85
C THR A 41 -4.37 0.85 -4.01
N SER A 42 -3.91 0.65 -2.77
CA SER A 42 -3.52 1.77 -1.89
C SER A 42 -2.30 2.52 -2.43
N ILE A 43 -1.32 1.81 -2.99
CA ILE A 43 -0.12 2.40 -3.63
C ILE A 43 -0.53 3.24 -4.84
N ILE A 44 -1.37 2.71 -5.72
CA ILE A 44 -1.85 3.43 -6.90
C ILE A 44 -2.66 4.66 -6.49
N GLY A 45 -3.52 4.56 -5.47
CA GLY A 45 -4.27 5.70 -4.94
C GLY A 45 -3.34 6.84 -4.48
N ARG A 46 -2.24 6.49 -3.79
CA ARG A 46 -1.19 7.45 -3.41
C ARG A 46 -0.53 8.07 -4.64
N MET A 47 -0.14 7.26 -5.63
CA MET A 47 0.49 7.73 -6.88
C MET A 47 -0.45 8.67 -7.66
N ALA A 48 -1.73 8.31 -7.80
CA ALA A 48 -2.73 9.12 -8.47
C ALA A 48 -2.93 10.48 -7.78
N THR A 49 -2.98 10.48 -6.43
CA THR A 49 -3.10 11.72 -5.64
C THR A 49 -1.91 12.65 -5.87
N TYR A 50 -0.69 12.12 -5.85
CA TYR A 50 0.52 12.93 -5.98
C TYR A 50 0.81 13.39 -7.41
N SER A 51 0.43 12.60 -8.42
CA SER A 51 0.59 13.00 -9.82
C SER A 51 -0.55 13.85 -10.37
N GLY A 52 -1.75 13.75 -9.78
CA GLY A 52 -2.96 14.38 -10.32
C GLY A 52 -3.39 13.80 -11.68
N LYS A 53 -2.94 12.59 -12.02
CA LYS A 53 -3.18 11.95 -13.32
C LYS A 53 -3.91 10.63 -13.14
N GLU A 54 -4.65 10.25 -14.19
CA GLU A 54 -5.14 8.88 -14.34
C GLU A 54 -3.94 7.94 -14.54
N LEU A 55 -4.01 6.78 -13.89
CA LEU A 55 -2.87 5.88 -13.71
C LEU A 55 -3.38 4.46 -13.93
N LYS A 56 -2.86 3.76 -14.95
CA LYS A 56 -3.27 2.37 -15.20
C LYS A 56 -2.54 1.41 -14.27
N TRP A 57 -3.20 0.30 -13.95
CA TRP A 57 -2.66 -0.75 -13.09
C TRP A 57 -1.29 -1.25 -13.58
N ASP A 58 -1.19 -1.60 -14.86
CA ASP A 58 0.05 -2.12 -15.45
C ASP A 58 1.18 -1.08 -15.48
N GLU A 59 0.85 0.20 -15.65
CA GLU A 59 1.85 1.27 -15.63
C GLU A 59 2.44 1.45 -14.24
N ALA A 60 1.60 1.39 -13.21
CA ALA A 60 2.05 1.47 -11.82
C ALA A 60 2.86 0.24 -11.41
N LEU A 61 2.44 -0.96 -11.84
CA LEU A 61 3.10 -2.21 -11.51
C LEU A 61 4.50 -2.31 -12.15
N ASN A 62 4.67 -1.76 -13.34
CA ASN A 62 5.95 -1.73 -14.05
C ASN A 62 6.80 -0.47 -13.76
N SER A 63 6.40 0.35 -12.76
CA SER A 63 7.16 1.55 -12.40
C SER A 63 8.53 1.19 -11.82
N GLU A 64 9.58 1.84 -12.32
CA GLU A 64 10.96 1.67 -11.82
C GLU A 64 11.32 2.65 -10.69
N ILE A 65 10.37 3.49 -10.27
CA ILE A 65 10.62 4.48 -9.22
C ILE A 65 10.69 3.79 -7.86
N SER A 66 11.86 3.90 -7.22
CA SER A 66 12.08 3.44 -5.85
C SER A 66 12.25 4.61 -4.89
N ILE A 67 11.50 4.57 -3.79
CA ILE A 67 11.66 5.47 -2.64
C ILE A 67 12.46 4.82 -1.50
N MET A 68 12.99 3.62 -1.72
CA MET A 68 13.78 2.92 -0.72
C MET A 68 15.23 3.43 -0.71
N PRO A 69 15.93 3.34 0.43
CA PRO A 69 17.36 3.56 0.48
C PRO A 69 18.09 2.63 -0.50
N LYS A 70 19.15 3.13 -1.14
CA LYS A 70 19.98 2.30 -2.05
C LYS A 70 20.70 1.18 -1.30
N ASN A 71 21.12 1.46 -0.06
CA ASN A 71 21.84 0.54 0.81
C ASN A 71 21.23 0.58 2.22
N TYR A 72 21.24 -0.55 2.92
CA TYR A 72 20.79 -0.65 4.31
C TYR A 72 22.00 -0.80 5.24
N ALA A 73 22.64 0.32 5.57
CA ALA A 73 23.82 0.39 6.43
C ALA A 73 23.74 1.60 7.35
N TRP A 74 24.53 1.60 8.43
CA TRP A 74 24.58 2.71 9.38
C TRP A 74 25.11 4.02 8.78
N ASP A 75 25.88 3.92 7.69
CA ASP A 75 26.42 5.01 6.89
C ASP A 75 25.63 5.25 5.59
N ALA A 76 24.46 4.62 5.44
CA ALA A 76 23.61 4.82 4.28
C ALA A 76 23.18 6.28 4.16
N ASP A 77 23.10 6.75 2.92
CA ASP A 77 22.57 8.08 2.62
C ASP A 77 21.12 8.19 3.15
N PRO A 78 20.82 9.13 4.07
CA PRO A 78 19.50 9.26 4.68
C PRO A 78 18.42 9.70 3.67
N GLY A 79 18.80 10.06 2.44
CA GLY A 79 17.87 10.33 1.35
C GLY A 79 17.84 11.80 0.93
N PRO A 80 16.65 12.38 0.64
CA PRO A 80 16.55 13.72 0.11
C PRO A 80 17.21 14.75 1.03
N LYS A 81 18.03 15.64 0.46
CA LYS A 81 18.73 16.68 1.21
C LYS A 81 17.86 17.92 1.34
N ILE A 82 18.12 18.70 2.38
CA ILE A 82 17.51 20.00 2.59
C ILE A 82 17.80 20.92 1.41
N ASP A 83 16.77 21.62 0.94
CA ASP A 83 16.92 22.65 -0.07
C ASP A 83 17.63 23.88 0.57
N PRO A 84 18.73 24.39 -0.02
CA PRO A 84 19.50 25.48 0.57
C PRO A 84 18.78 26.82 0.65
N GLU A 85 17.79 27.07 -0.22
CA GLU A 85 17.10 28.36 -0.29
C GLU A 85 15.87 28.39 0.63
N THR A 86 15.13 27.28 0.69
CA THR A 86 13.91 27.19 1.50
C THR A 86 14.16 26.62 2.90
N GLY A 87 15.27 25.90 3.10
CA GLY A 87 15.56 25.22 4.37
C GLY A 87 14.60 24.08 4.70
N LEU A 88 13.90 23.54 3.69
CA LEU A 88 12.93 22.45 3.85
C LEU A 88 13.37 21.19 3.09
N TYR A 89 12.89 20.04 3.53
CA TYR A 89 13.03 18.80 2.78
C TYR A 89 12.00 18.75 1.65
N PRO A 90 12.35 18.21 0.47
CA PRO A 90 11.39 18.04 -0.61
C PRO A 90 10.28 17.09 -0.17
N CYS A 91 9.03 17.56 -0.25
CA CYS A 91 7.83 16.82 0.12
C CYS A 91 7.02 16.53 -1.15
N PRO A 92 6.38 15.35 -1.28
CA PRO A 92 5.48 15.09 -2.40
C PRO A 92 4.27 16.02 -2.35
N GLU A 93 4.15 16.87 -3.37
CA GLU A 93 3.02 17.78 -3.59
C GLU A 93 1.95 17.12 -4.48
N PRO A 94 0.67 17.17 -4.09
CA PRO A 94 -0.45 16.71 -4.92
C PRO A 94 -0.50 17.42 -6.28
N GLY A 95 -0.62 16.64 -7.36
CA GLY A 95 -0.71 17.16 -8.73
C GLY A 95 0.62 17.59 -9.38
N VAL A 96 1.73 17.58 -8.64
CA VAL A 96 3.04 18.04 -9.11
C VAL A 96 4.06 16.91 -9.15
N THR A 97 4.01 16.01 -8.17
CA THR A 97 5.04 14.99 -7.99
C THR A 97 4.99 13.96 -9.10
N LYS A 98 6.15 13.66 -9.68
CA LYS A 98 6.29 12.55 -10.64
C LYS A 98 6.31 11.22 -9.90
N VAL A 99 5.39 10.32 -10.27
CA VAL A 99 5.17 9.02 -9.60
C VAL A 99 5.36 7.81 -10.52
N ILE A 100 5.48 8.03 -11.84
CA ILE A 100 5.93 7.08 -12.86
C ILE A 100 6.92 7.82 -13.76
#